data_AF-A0A958VH56-F1
#
_entry.id   AF-A0A958VH56-F1
#
_cell.length_a   1.000
_cell.length_b   1.000
_cell.length_c   1.000
_cell.angle_alpha   90.00
_cell.angle_beta   90.00
_cell.angle_gamma   90.00
#
_symmetry.space_group_name_H-M   'P 1'
#
loop_
_entity.id
_entity.type
_entity.pdbx_description
1 polymer ?
#
loop_
_entity_poly.entity_id
_entity_poly.type
_entity_poly.pdbx_seq_one_letter_code
_entity_poly.pdbx_strand_id
1 'polypeptide(L)'
;MKHTIFLTLLLSLVSCKKEINNTDLVHSNTYLIGTWSGTGALLKVDLNEEIGELELSVTIDSVGNISGKIGDAQFTGAELIKKDFGFVVQAPLIGKIKNNHPFEKAYINVLFELPEFNRDGITLTEGNFHLKSNLIFDFNMKVGGIILHKN
;
A
#
# COMPACT_ATOMS: atom_id res chain seq x y z
N MET A 1 11.85 56.74 -12.14
CA MET A 1 12.91 55.75 -12.45
C MET A 1 12.78 54.66 -11.40
N LYS A 2 12.22 53.50 -11.74
CA LYS A 2 12.97 52.27 -12.11
C LYS A 2 14.06 52.02 -11.05
N HIS A 3 14.01 51.01 -10.18
CA HIS A 3 13.80 49.61 -10.46
C HIS A 3 13.25 48.87 -9.24
N THR A 4 12.09 48.25 -9.40
CA THR A 4 11.58 47.17 -8.57
C THR A 4 12.53 45.97 -8.73
N ILE A 5 13.41 45.75 -7.76
CA ILE A 5 14.20 44.51 -7.67
C ILE A 5 13.27 43.45 -7.06
N PHE A 6 12.36 42.96 -7.91
CA PHE A 6 11.58 41.74 -7.68
C PHE A 6 12.45 40.58 -8.17
N LEU A 7 13.59 40.35 -7.50
CA LEU A 7 14.54 39.32 -7.89
C LEU A 7 14.27 38.06 -7.06
N THR A 8 13.40 37.22 -7.63
CA THR A 8 13.47 35.75 -7.53
C THR A 8 13.74 35.20 -6.13
N LEU A 9 12.70 35.23 -5.31
CA LEU A 9 12.44 34.15 -4.36
C LEU A 9 12.07 32.90 -5.18
N LEU A 10 13.05 32.34 -5.90
CA LEU A 10 12.96 31.03 -6.49
C LEU A 10 13.03 30.08 -5.30
N LEU A 11 11.86 29.84 -4.68
CA LEU A 11 11.64 28.75 -3.75
C LEU A 11 12.11 27.48 -4.44
N SER A 12 13.34 27.10 -4.16
CA SER A 12 13.77 25.72 -4.17
C SER A 12 12.93 25.03 -3.11
N LEU A 13 11.70 24.66 -3.50
CA LEU A 13 11.01 23.51 -2.95
C LEU A 13 11.89 22.32 -3.29
N VAL A 14 12.97 22.16 -2.53
CA VAL A 14 13.71 20.92 -2.40
C VAL A 14 12.64 19.95 -1.94
N SER A 15 12.11 19.20 -2.90
CA SER A 15 11.21 18.09 -2.66
C SER A 15 12.04 17.10 -1.85
N CYS A 16 12.01 17.27 -0.54
CA CYS A 16 12.53 16.31 0.41
C CYS A 16 11.59 15.12 0.27
N LYS A 17 11.85 14.24 -0.71
CA LYS A 17 11.24 12.92 -0.73
C LYS A 17 11.74 12.26 0.54
N LYS A 18 10.91 12.23 1.58
CA LYS A 18 11.17 11.44 2.79
C LYS A 18 11.53 10.04 2.31
N GLU A 19 12.78 9.65 2.52
CA GLU A 19 13.22 8.30 2.23
C GLU A 19 12.47 7.38 3.19
N ILE A 20 11.62 6.53 2.64
CA ILE A 20 10.86 5.56 3.42
C ILE A 20 11.85 4.47 3.82
N ASN A 21 12.13 4.37 5.11
CA ASN A 21 13.04 3.38 5.68
C ASN A 21 12.24 2.38 6.51
N ASN A 22 12.09 1.16 5.99
CA ASN A 22 11.43 0.05 6.69
C ASN A 22 12.44 -0.94 7.33
N THR A 23 13.74 -0.71 7.18
CA THR A 23 14.80 -1.69 7.48
C THR A 23 14.73 -2.20 8.91
N ASP A 24 14.62 -1.32 9.89
CA ASP A 24 14.58 -1.71 11.31
C ASP A 24 13.31 -2.51 11.66
N LEU A 25 12.17 -2.13 11.07
CA LEU A 25 10.91 -2.85 11.26
C LEU A 25 10.96 -4.24 10.62
N VAL A 26 11.52 -4.38 9.42
CA VAL A 26 11.65 -5.67 8.76
C VAL A 26 12.65 -6.57 9.47
N HIS A 27 13.81 -6.04 9.89
CA HIS A 27 14.81 -6.80 10.66
C HIS A 27 14.25 -7.31 12.00
N SER A 28 13.40 -6.51 12.66
CA SER A 28 12.76 -6.92 13.91
C SER A 28 11.59 -7.89 13.71
N ASN A 29 11.15 -8.10 12.47
CA ASN A 29 9.95 -8.88 12.13
C ASN A 29 10.19 -9.69 10.85
N THR A 30 11.24 -10.53 10.86
CA THR A 30 11.71 -11.27 9.66
C THR A 30 10.69 -12.23 9.08
N TYR A 31 9.69 -12.65 9.86
CA TYR A 31 8.55 -13.43 9.38
C TYR A 31 7.70 -12.68 8.33
N LEU A 32 7.84 -11.37 8.17
CA LEU A 32 7.21 -10.61 7.09
C LEU A 32 7.91 -10.80 5.73
N ILE A 33 9.22 -11.12 5.73
CA ILE A 33 10.04 -11.23 4.51
C ILE A 33 9.51 -12.36 3.63
N GLY A 34 9.24 -12.08 2.37
CA GLY A 34 8.71 -13.04 1.40
C GLY A 34 7.66 -12.41 0.49
N THR A 35 7.02 -13.25 -0.33
CA THR A 35 5.90 -12.80 -1.17
C THR A 35 4.59 -13.27 -0.58
N TRP A 36 3.74 -12.34 -0.20
CA TRP A 36 2.38 -12.60 0.26
C TRP A 36 1.43 -12.36 -0.89
N SER A 37 0.56 -13.32 -1.18
CA SER A 37 -0.38 -13.21 -2.29
C SER A 37 -1.72 -13.83 -1.98
N GLY A 38 -2.76 -13.34 -2.63
CA GLY A 38 -4.11 -13.86 -2.49
C GLY A 38 -5.06 -13.20 -3.47
N THR A 39 -6.29 -13.67 -3.44
CA THR A 39 -7.39 -13.10 -4.23
C THR A 39 -8.40 -12.53 -3.25
N GLY A 40 -8.74 -11.26 -3.44
CA GLY A 40 -9.69 -10.53 -2.59
C GLY A 40 -10.83 -9.92 -3.37
N ALA A 41 -11.83 -9.42 -2.66
CA ALA A 41 -13.03 -8.83 -3.24
C ALA A 41 -13.39 -7.52 -2.52
N LEU A 42 -14.01 -6.59 -3.23
CA LEU A 42 -14.50 -5.35 -2.63
C LEU A 42 -15.75 -5.62 -1.78
N LEU A 43 -15.86 -4.98 -0.62
CA LEU A 43 -17.00 -5.19 0.28
C LEU A 43 -18.28 -4.50 -0.23
N LYS A 44 -18.17 -3.48 -1.09
CA LYS A 44 -19.33 -2.82 -1.68
C LYS A 44 -19.88 -3.70 -2.81
N VAL A 45 -21.04 -4.32 -2.59
CA VAL A 45 -21.66 -5.32 -3.48
C VAL A 45 -21.70 -4.87 -4.95
N ASP A 46 -22.35 -3.74 -5.27
CA ASP A 46 -22.49 -3.29 -6.67
C ASP A 46 -21.14 -3.12 -7.38
N LEU A 47 -20.13 -2.60 -6.66
CA LEU A 47 -18.80 -2.40 -7.23
C LEU A 47 -18.05 -3.73 -7.35
N ASN A 48 -18.31 -4.67 -6.45
CA ASN A 48 -17.75 -6.01 -6.54
C ASN A 48 -18.35 -6.80 -7.72
N GLU A 49 -19.63 -6.63 -8.03
CA GLU A 49 -20.25 -7.21 -9.22
C GLU A 49 -19.62 -6.67 -10.52
N GLU A 50 -19.20 -5.40 -10.52
CA GLU A 50 -18.60 -4.73 -11.69
C GLU A 50 -17.09 -5.05 -11.85
N ILE A 51 -16.35 -5.01 -10.73
CA ILE A 51 -14.90 -5.20 -10.72
C ILE A 51 -14.53 -6.68 -10.63
N GLY A 52 -15.27 -7.47 -9.88
CA GLY A 52 -14.95 -8.84 -9.55
C GLY A 52 -13.79 -8.96 -8.57
N GLU A 53 -13.23 -10.17 -8.51
CA GLU A 53 -12.07 -10.47 -7.69
C GLU A 53 -10.81 -9.76 -8.18
N LEU A 54 -9.95 -9.42 -7.23
CA LEU A 54 -8.68 -8.74 -7.45
C LEU A 54 -7.55 -9.61 -6.86
N GLU A 55 -6.63 -10.03 -7.72
CA GLU A 55 -5.35 -10.57 -7.26
C GLU A 55 -4.56 -9.47 -6.56
N LEU A 56 -3.99 -9.78 -5.40
CA LEU A 56 -3.08 -8.89 -4.68
C LEU A 56 -1.81 -9.66 -4.35
N SER A 57 -0.67 -9.00 -4.50
CA SER A 57 0.60 -9.51 -4.00
C SER A 57 1.41 -8.40 -3.35
N VAL A 58 2.11 -8.73 -2.26
CA VAL A 58 3.06 -7.86 -1.56
C VAL A 58 4.36 -8.64 -1.38
N THR A 59 5.46 -8.10 -1.90
CA THR A 59 6.81 -8.61 -1.66
C THR A 59 7.51 -7.71 -0.68
N ILE A 60 8.06 -8.30 0.38
CA ILE A 60 8.90 -7.62 1.39
C ILE A 60 10.26 -8.30 1.35
N ASP A 61 11.31 -7.57 0.97
CA ASP A 61 12.67 -8.12 0.94
C ASP A 61 13.40 -7.96 2.28
N SER A 62 14.58 -8.57 2.40
CA SER A 62 15.36 -8.55 3.64
C SER A 62 15.97 -7.19 3.99
N VAL A 63 15.97 -6.22 3.07
CA VAL A 63 16.53 -4.88 3.28
C VAL A 63 15.43 -3.82 3.44
N GLY A 64 14.16 -4.23 3.48
CA GLY A 64 13.02 -3.35 3.75
C GLY A 64 12.36 -2.74 2.52
N ASN A 65 12.72 -3.16 1.30
CA ASN A 65 11.97 -2.74 0.11
C ASN A 65 10.64 -3.50 0.06
N ILE A 66 9.58 -2.75 -0.23
CA ILE A 66 8.22 -3.28 -0.33
C ILE A 66 7.61 -2.87 -1.67
N SER A 67 7.10 -3.84 -2.39
CA SER A 67 6.47 -3.68 -3.70
C SER A 67 5.36 -4.70 -3.92
N GLY A 68 4.56 -4.52 -4.97
CA GLY A 68 3.48 -5.46 -5.25
C GLY A 68 2.51 -4.97 -6.31
N LYS A 69 1.33 -5.60 -6.34
CA LYS A 69 0.24 -5.26 -7.25
C LYS A 69 -1.13 -5.51 -6.62
N ILE A 70 -2.15 -4.85 -7.15
CA ILE A 70 -3.56 -5.20 -6.99
C ILE A 70 -4.27 -5.10 -8.34
N GLY A 71 -4.87 -6.20 -8.79
CA GLY A 71 -5.35 -6.32 -10.17
C GLY A 71 -4.23 -5.99 -11.17
N ASP A 72 -4.49 -5.01 -12.03
CA ASP A 72 -3.54 -4.50 -13.03
C ASP A 72 -2.60 -3.40 -12.49
N ALA A 73 -2.88 -2.82 -11.32
CA ALA A 73 -2.10 -1.71 -10.75
C ALA A 73 -0.90 -2.24 -9.95
N GLN A 74 0.23 -1.53 -10.02
CA GLN A 74 1.44 -1.85 -9.27
C GLN A 74 1.68 -0.85 -8.15
N PHE A 75 2.49 -1.21 -7.16
CA PHE A 75 3.02 -0.27 -6.18
C PHE A 75 4.45 -0.60 -5.80
N THR A 76 5.21 0.44 -5.47
CA THR A 76 6.62 0.36 -5.03
C THR A 76 6.87 1.43 -3.98
N GLY A 77 7.90 1.25 -3.15
CA GLY A 77 8.27 2.25 -2.15
C GLY A 77 7.18 2.40 -1.08
N ALA A 78 6.65 1.28 -0.61
CA ALA A 78 5.63 1.29 0.43
C ALA A 78 6.23 1.56 1.82
N GLU A 79 5.49 2.26 2.67
CA GLU A 79 5.78 2.44 4.10
C GLU A 79 5.14 1.29 4.89
N LEU A 80 5.91 0.66 5.76
CA LEU A 80 5.45 -0.36 6.69
C LEU A 80 5.12 0.28 8.03
N ILE A 81 3.88 0.12 8.48
CA ILE A 81 3.38 0.74 9.71
C ILE A 81 2.95 -0.37 10.68
N LYS A 82 3.60 -0.45 11.84
CA LYS A 82 3.19 -1.35 12.92
C LYS A 82 1.86 -0.88 13.54
N LYS A 83 0.97 -1.83 13.82
CA LYS A 83 -0.28 -1.68 14.57
C LYS A 83 -0.37 -2.77 15.65
N ASP A 84 -1.27 -2.61 16.61
CA ASP A 84 -1.44 -3.57 17.71
C ASP A 84 -1.89 -4.95 17.22
N PHE A 85 -2.61 -5.00 16.10
CA PHE A 85 -3.14 -6.21 15.48
C PHE A 85 -2.35 -6.66 14.23
N GLY A 86 -1.19 -6.06 13.96
CA GLY A 86 -0.33 -6.48 12.85
C GLY A 86 0.36 -5.32 12.13
N PHE A 87 0.32 -5.33 10.79
CA PHE A 87 1.10 -4.40 9.97
C PHE A 87 0.29 -3.86 8.80
N VAL A 88 0.48 -2.58 8.49
CA VAL A 88 -0.10 -1.96 7.30
C VAL A 88 1.01 -1.62 6.32
N VAL A 89 0.90 -2.13 5.10
CA VAL A 89 1.70 -1.69 3.95
C VAL A 89 0.93 -0.57 3.25
N GLN A 90 1.48 0.63 3.26
CA GLN A 90 0.89 1.80 2.62
C GLN A 90 1.74 2.23 1.43
N ALA A 91 1.14 2.32 0.23
CA ALA A 91 1.89 2.62 -0.99
C ALA A 91 1.10 3.47 -1.98
N PRO A 92 1.77 4.28 -2.82
CA PRO A 92 1.16 4.84 -4.02
C PRO A 92 0.92 3.74 -5.06
N LEU A 93 -0.21 3.83 -5.76
CA LEU A 93 -0.53 2.97 -6.90
C LEU A 93 -0.05 3.61 -8.21
N ILE A 94 0.43 2.75 -9.10
CA ILE A 94 0.87 3.09 -10.45
C ILE A 94 0.02 2.28 -11.43
N GLY A 95 -0.72 3.00 -12.28
CA GLY A 95 -1.63 2.39 -13.25
C GLY A 95 -3.06 2.22 -12.73
N LYS A 96 -3.90 1.60 -13.57
CA LYS A 96 -5.31 1.33 -13.26
C LYS A 96 -5.43 -0.02 -12.55
N ILE A 97 -6.40 -0.15 -11.65
CA ILE A 97 -6.65 -1.43 -10.95
C ILE A 97 -7.26 -2.46 -11.90
N LYS A 98 -8.06 -1.99 -12.87
CA LYS A 98 -8.63 -2.81 -13.94
C LYS A 98 -8.62 -1.99 -15.23
N ASN A 99 -7.82 -2.39 -16.21
CA ASN A 99 -7.58 -1.59 -17.43
C ASN A 99 -8.86 -1.28 -18.23
N ASN A 100 -9.84 -2.19 -18.19
CA ASN A 100 -11.11 -2.06 -18.92
C ASN A 100 -12.21 -1.36 -18.09
N HIS A 101 -11.84 -0.66 -17.01
CA HIS A 101 -12.79 -0.03 -16.10
C HIS A 101 -12.32 1.37 -15.67
N PRO A 102 -13.21 2.36 -15.51
CA PRO A 102 -12.84 3.70 -15.02
C PRO A 102 -12.48 3.75 -13.52
N PHE A 103 -12.23 2.60 -12.87
CA PHE A 103 -11.98 2.55 -11.43
C PHE A 103 -10.51 2.81 -11.15
N GLU A 104 -10.23 3.99 -10.59
CA GLU A 104 -8.88 4.47 -10.32
C GLU A 104 -8.74 4.92 -8.86
N LYS A 105 -7.58 4.59 -8.28
CA LYS A 105 -7.19 4.98 -6.92
C LYS A 105 -5.69 5.27 -6.92
N ALA A 106 -5.29 6.21 -6.07
CA ALA A 106 -3.93 6.73 -6.02
C ALA A 106 -3.05 5.99 -5.01
N TYR A 107 -3.67 5.33 -4.02
CA TYR A 107 -2.97 4.67 -2.93
C TYR A 107 -3.65 3.37 -2.56
N ILE A 108 -2.86 2.47 -1.99
CA ILE A 108 -3.32 1.24 -1.34
C ILE A 108 -2.79 1.18 0.08
N ASN A 109 -3.64 0.73 1.00
CA ASN A 109 -3.21 0.16 2.27
C ASN A 109 -3.54 -1.34 2.25
N VAL A 110 -2.60 -2.19 2.63
CA VAL A 110 -2.83 -3.63 2.84
C VAL A 110 -2.55 -3.94 4.30
N LEU A 111 -3.56 -4.43 5.01
CA LEU A 111 -3.45 -4.88 6.38
C LEU A 111 -3.10 -6.37 6.43
N PHE A 112 -2.07 -6.68 7.18
CA PHE A 112 -1.68 -8.02 7.61
C PHE A 112 -2.13 -8.18 9.07
N GLU A 113 -3.15 -9.00 9.31
CA GLU A 113 -3.67 -9.28 10.66
C GLU A 113 -2.82 -10.35 11.35
N LEU A 114 -1.67 -9.91 11.87
CA LEU A 114 -0.65 -10.75 12.49
C LEU A 114 -0.55 -10.41 13.99
N PRO A 115 -1.32 -11.08 14.87
CA PRO A 115 -1.26 -10.82 16.32
C PRO A 115 0.14 -11.11 16.87
N GLU A 116 0.51 -10.51 18.00
CA GLU A 116 1.88 -10.60 18.53
C GLU A 116 2.31 -12.03 18.93
N PHE A 117 1.34 -12.90 19.23
CA PHE A 117 1.60 -14.29 19.64
C PHE A 117 1.71 -15.22 18.41
N ASN A 118 2.72 -16.12 18.42
CA ASN A 118 2.92 -17.20 17.44
C ASN A 118 3.11 -16.78 15.96
N ARG A 119 3.61 -15.57 15.71
CA ARG A 119 3.74 -15.03 14.35
C ARG A 119 4.95 -15.51 13.54
N ASP A 120 5.95 -16.11 14.19
CA ASP A 120 7.22 -16.49 13.54
C ASP A 120 7.10 -17.67 12.55
N GLY A 121 5.94 -18.35 12.51
CA GLY A 121 5.65 -19.43 11.57
C GLY A 121 4.43 -19.18 10.68
N ILE A 122 3.90 -17.96 10.65
CA ILE A 122 2.68 -17.68 9.89
C ILE A 122 2.96 -17.72 8.39
N THR A 123 2.22 -18.58 7.69
CA THR A 123 2.18 -18.66 6.23
C THR A 123 0.83 -18.23 5.64
N LEU A 124 -0.12 -17.87 6.50
CA LEU A 124 -1.49 -17.50 6.15
C LEU A 124 -1.98 -16.39 7.07
N THR A 125 -2.47 -15.28 6.53
CA THR A 125 -3.08 -14.21 7.33
C THR A 125 -4.34 -13.70 6.67
N GLU A 126 -5.34 -13.40 7.50
CA GLU A 126 -6.45 -12.57 7.07
C GLU A 126 -5.98 -11.11 6.96
N GLY A 127 -6.69 -10.33 6.17
CA GLY A 127 -6.33 -8.97 5.90
C GLY A 127 -7.45 -8.20 5.22
N ASN A 128 -7.25 -6.89 5.19
CA ASN A 128 -8.12 -5.96 4.48
C ASN A 128 -7.25 -5.08 3.60
N PHE A 129 -7.76 -4.71 2.42
CA PHE A 129 -7.12 -3.70 1.59
C PHE A 129 -8.03 -2.49 1.43
N HIS A 130 -7.43 -1.31 1.54
CA HIS A 130 -8.11 -0.04 1.32
C HIS A 130 -7.51 0.65 0.10
N LEU A 131 -8.36 0.93 -0.89
CA LEU A 131 -7.97 1.70 -2.07
C LEU A 131 -8.41 3.15 -1.90
N LYS A 132 -7.43 4.05 -1.91
CA LYS A 132 -7.59 5.44 -1.48
C LYS A 132 -7.20 6.44 -2.57
N SER A 133 -7.88 7.58 -2.60
CA SER A 133 -7.59 8.72 -3.47
C SER A 133 -6.59 9.69 -2.81
N ASN A 134 -6.46 9.66 -1.49
CA ASN A 134 -5.45 10.40 -0.72
C ASN A 134 -5.16 9.69 0.63
N LEU A 135 -4.11 10.11 1.35
CA LEU A 135 -3.67 9.44 2.58
C LEU A 135 -4.38 9.92 3.86
N ILE A 136 -4.99 11.10 3.86
CA ILE A 136 -5.55 11.73 5.07
C ILE A 136 -7.01 11.31 5.26
N PHE A 137 -7.90 11.83 4.42
CA PHE A 137 -9.33 11.62 4.54
C PHE A 137 -9.94 11.39 3.16
N ASP A 138 -10.46 10.18 2.95
CA ASP A 138 -10.99 9.75 1.66
C ASP A 138 -12.39 9.15 1.80
N PHE A 139 -13.42 9.96 1.56
CA PHE A 139 -14.81 9.51 1.49
C PHE A 139 -15.07 8.52 0.36
N ASN A 140 -14.22 8.52 -0.67
CA ASN A 140 -14.36 7.61 -1.80
C ASN A 140 -13.60 6.30 -1.57
N MET A 141 -12.99 6.08 -0.40
CA MET A 141 -12.22 4.88 -0.09
C MET A 141 -13.04 3.62 -0.38
N LYS A 142 -12.40 2.65 -1.01
CA LYS A 142 -12.99 1.32 -1.23
C LYS A 142 -12.26 0.31 -0.37
N VAL A 143 -13.02 -0.49 0.37
CA VAL A 143 -12.50 -1.52 1.27
C VAL A 143 -12.78 -2.87 0.64
N GLY A 144 -11.83 -3.77 0.72
CA GLY A 144 -11.99 -5.18 0.37
C GLY A 144 -11.33 -6.09 1.38
N GLY A 145 -11.80 -7.33 1.41
CA GLY A 145 -11.23 -8.39 2.24
C GLY A 145 -10.30 -9.29 1.43
N ILE A 146 -9.28 -9.86 2.07
CA ILE A 146 -8.35 -10.78 1.43
C ILE A 146 -7.76 -11.77 2.43
N ILE A 147 -7.45 -12.97 1.95
CA ILE A 147 -6.61 -13.95 2.65
C ILE A 147 -5.28 -14.00 1.92
N LEU A 148 -4.18 -13.77 2.64
CA LEU A 148 -2.83 -13.72 2.10
C LEU A 148 -2.05 -14.97 2.49
N HIS A 149 -1.48 -15.62 1.49
CA HIS A 149 -0.58 -16.75 1.62
C HIS A 149 0.84 -16.30 1.39
N LYS A 150 1.75 -16.73 2.27
CA LYS A 150 3.18 -16.51 2.13
C LYS A 150 3.79 -17.61 1.26
N ASN A 151 4.49 -17.21 0.19
CA ASN A 151 5.26 -18.06 -0.72
C ASN A 151 6.77 -17.86 -0.53
#